data_AF-A0A1F8VKA6-F1
#
_entry.id   AF-A0A1F8VKA6-F1
#
_cell.length_a   1.000
_cell.length_b   1.000
_cell.length_c   1.000
_cell.angle_alpha   90.00
_cell.angle_beta   90.00
_cell.angle_gamma   90.00
#
_symmetry.space_group_name_H-M   'P 1'
#
loop_
_entity.id
_entity.type
_entity.pdbx_description
1 polymer ?
#
loop_
_entity_poly.entity_id
_entity_poly.type
_entity_poly.pdbx_seq_one_letter_code
_entity_poly.pdbx_strand_id
1 'polypeptide(L)'
;MPIRCTAQQDESGMGFLLRSATANGLSLHGLRDLAGLSSVRTFWCSDARHFARVLDMPEAELQDLLVDKGKYMGQPSCRLREQPFFRTELLRLRKPQICVDCIHRSGYCKAMWDCRLYTVCHLHRKPMVERCKSCRAPLRWYRPAVDVCQCGAYFRALSEGDWNQDSPEVVVATWIAEHCAEQGRDWCDDSSLPIWMDALSLDGLCTLIQAMGVPVTSNQRVVNSSLASEPVQFWQAVCVRAVERLRTLARSSNPTALAPTTWEGALEGWALATVSRADQQVALKLLREIFRTEIVARFGSQRTALCQMCLFED
;
A
#
# COMPACT_ATOMS: atom_id res chain seq x y z
N MET A 1 25.07 -11.55 15.50
CA MET A 1 24.90 -10.39 16.42
C MET A 1 24.57 -10.90 17.82
N PRO A 2 24.96 -10.21 18.92
CA PRO A 2 24.71 -10.70 20.28
C PRO A 2 23.23 -10.68 20.72
N ILE A 3 22.43 -9.74 20.24
CA ILE A 3 21.00 -9.65 20.55
C ILE A 3 20.19 -10.12 19.34
N ARG A 4 19.42 -11.20 19.51
CA ARG A 4 18.53 -11.76 18.50
C ARG A 4 17.13 -11.17 18.66
N CYS A 5 16.62 -10.53 17.62
CA CYS A 5 15.25 -10.02 17.59
C CYS A 5 14.33 -11.03 16.90
N THR A 6 13.16 -11.29 17.47
CA THR A 6 12.11 -12.10 16.83
C THR A 6 11.27 -11.22 15.91
N ALA A 7 11.07 -11.64 14.66
CA ALA A 7 10.21 -10.94 13.72
C ALA A 7 8.74 -11.07 14.12
N GLN A 8 7.95 -10.02 13.88
CA GLN A 8 6.50 -10.06 14.11
C GLN A 8 5.75 -10.32 12.80
N GLN A 9 4.60 -11.00 12.88
CA GLN A 9 3.82 -11.43 11.72
C GLN A 9 3.42 -10.26 10.81
N ASP A 10 3.13 -9.09 11.39
CA ASP A 10 2.73 -7.88 10.66
C ASP A 10 3.85 -6.83 10.58
N GLU A 11 5.10 -7.16 10.94
CA GLU A 11 6.25 -6.22 10.89
C GLU A 11 6.73 -5.99 9.45
N SER A 12 7.23 -4.78 9.13
CA SER A 12 7.88 -4.54 7.84
C SER A 12 9.34 -4.97 7.88
N GLY A 13 9.87 -5.52 6.78
CA GLY A 13 11.28 -5.94 6.75
C GLY A 13 12.27 -4.80 7.02
N MET A 14 12.02 -3.60 6.48
CA MET A 14 12.85 -2.43 6.81
C MET A 14 12.73 -2.00 8.29
N GLY A 15 11.53 -2.16 8.89
CA GLY A 15 11.29 -1.94 10.31
C GLY A 15 12.06 -2.94 11.18
N PHE A 16 12.02 -4.22 10.81
CA PHE A 16 12.75 -5.29 11.49
C PHE A 16 14.27 -5.10 11.41
N LEU A 17 14.81 -4.76 10.24
CA LEU A 17 16.24 -4.48 10.07
C LEU A 17 16.68 -3.28 10.93
N LEU A 18 15.89 -2.21 10.96
CA LEU A 18 16.17 -1.04 11.80
C LEU A 18 16.13 -1.41 13.28
N ARG A 19 15.08 -2.09 13.75
CA ARG A 19 14.93 -2.53 15.14
C ARG A 19 16.07 -3.46 15.58
N SER A 20 16.43 -4.41 14.73
CA SER A 20 17.54 -5.35 14.98
C SER A 20 18.90 -4.67 15.04
N ALA A 21 19.15 -3.69 14.16
CA ALA A 21 20.37 -2.88 14.21
C ALA A 21 20.45 -2.08 15.53
N THR A 22 19.38 -1.35 15.86
CA THR A 22 19.32 -0.53 17.08
C THR A 22 19.50 -1.36 18.35
N ALA A 23 18.86 -2.54 18.42
CA ALA A 23 19.00 -3.45 19.57
C ALA A 23 20.46 -3.87 19.81
N ASN A 24 21.28 -3.91 18.75
CA ASN A 24 22.69 -4.27 18.82
C ASN A 24 23.64 -3.06 18.83
N GLY A 25 23.14 -1.85 19.13
CA GLY A 25 23.94 -0.63 19.17
C GLY A 25 24.48 -0.18 17.82
N LEU A 26 23.87 -0.65 16.72
CA LEU A 26 24.27 -0.35 15.35
C LEU A 26 23.26 0.55 14.66
N SER A 27 23.75 1.36 13.74
CA SER A 27 22.88 2.01 12.76
C SER A 27 22.51 1.03 11.65
N LEU A 28 21.45 1.34 10.89
CA LEU A 28 21.12 0.57 9.69
C LEU A 28 22.26 0.59 8.65
N HIS A 29 23.09 1.65 8.64
CA HIS A 29 24.33 1.69 7.84
C HIS A 29 25.34 0.66 8.32
N GLY A 30 25.58 0.58 9.63
CA GLY A 30 26.49 -0.42 10.22
C GLY A 30 26.00 -1.86 9.97
N LEU A 31 24.70 -2.13 10.09
CA LEU A 31 24.13 -3.43 9.75
C LEU A 31 24.34 -3.78 8.27
N ARG A 32 24.13 -2.81 7.36
CA ARG A 32 24.37 -2.98 5.93
C ARG A 32 25.84 -3.27 5.63
N ASP A 33 26.78 -2.56 6.27
CA ASP A 33 28.21 -2.76 6.07
C ASP A 33 28.65 -4.14 6.56
N LEU A 34 28.14 -4.58 7.71
CA LEU A 34 28.35 -5.94 8.22
C LEU A 34 27.78 -7.02 7.29
N ALA A 35 26.69 -6.71 6.59
CA ALA A 35 26.11 -7.58 5.56
C ALA A 35 26.89 -7.55 4.24
N GLY A 36 27.97 -6.75 4.12
CA GLY A 36 28.81 -6.67 2.92
C GLY A 36 28.16 -5.93 1.75
N LEU A 37 27.17 -5.06 2.01
CA LEU A 37 26.44 -4.33 0.97
C LEU A 37 26.97 -2.88 0.87
N SER A 38 27.45 -2.49 -0.31
CA SER A 38 28.20 -1.23 -0.52
C SER A 38 27.35 0.02 -0.81
N SER A 39 26.05 -0.12 -1.06
CA SER A 39 25.20 0.99 -1.52
C SER A 39 23.99 1.25 -0.63
N VAL A 40 23.67 2.53 -0.41
CA VAL A 40 22.39 2.94 0.20
C VAL A 40 21.28 2.70 -0.81
N ARG A 41 20.47 1.67 -0.59
CA ARG A 41 19.32 1.32 -1.45
C ARG A 41 18.17 0.73 -0.64
N THR A 42 17.04 0.51 -1.31
CA THR A 42 15.99 -0.37 -0.80
C THR A 42 16.50 -1.80 -0.77
N PHE A 43 16.31 -2.49 0.35
CA PHE A 43 16.63 -3.90 0.48
C PHE A 43 15.46 -4.74 0.00
N TRP A 44 15.76 -5.76 -0.80
CA TRP A 44 14.78 -6.68 -1.38
C TRP A 44 14.91 -8.06 -0.75
N CYS A 45 13.95 -8.95 -1.02
CA CYS A 45 14.03 -10.36 -0.65
C CYS A 45 15.38 -11.00 -1.04
N SER A 46 15.93 -10.67 -2.22
CA SER A 46 17.25 -11.16 -2.67
C SER A 46 18.45 -10.69 -1.82
N ASP A 47 18.26 -9.68 -0.97
CA ASP A 47 19.26 -9.24 -0.01
C ASP A 47 19.22 -10.05 1.31
N ALA A 48 18.15 -10.83 1.57
CA ALA A 48 17.93 -11.55 2.83
C ALA A 48 19.13 -12.41 3.26
N ARG A 49 19.73 -13.16 2.32
CA ARG A 49 20.92 -13.99 2.58
C ARG A 49 22.09 -13.25 3.24
N HIS A 50 22.25 -11.96 2.93
CA HIS A 50 23.36 -11.15 3.46
C HIS A 50 23.09 -10.76 4.92
N PHE A 51 21.85 -10.39 5.23
CA PHE A 51 21.43 -10.00 6.57
C PHE A 51 21.19 -11.21 7.49
N ALA A 52 20.65 -12.31 6.98
CA ALA A 52 20.35 -13.53 7.74
C ALA A 52 21.58 -14.05 8.51
N ARG A 53 22.75 -14.01 7.86
CA ARG A 53 24.04 -14.41 8.48
C ARG A 53 24.45 -13.48 9.62
N VAL A 54 24.26 -12.17 9.46
CA VAL A 54 24.65 -11.16 10.47
C VAL A 54 23.70 -11.19 11.66
N LEU A 55 22.41 -11.32 11.37
CA LEU A 55 21.30 -11.34 12.34
C LEU A 55 21.15 -12.69 13.03
N ASP A 56 21.79 -13.74 12.49
CA ASP A 56 21.70 -15.11 13.01
C ASP A 56 20.25 -15.61 13.03
N MET A 57 19.58 -15.49 11.89
CA MET A 57 18.19 -15.90 11.67
C MET A 57 18.06 -16.72 10.37
N PRO A 58 17.02 -17.57 10.24
CA PRO A 58 16.74 -18.28 9.00
C PRO A 58 16.56 -17.31 7.83
N GLU A 59 17.18 -17.61 6.69
CA GLU A 59 17.04 -16.77 5.48
C GLU A 59 15.58 -16.65 5.03
N ALA A 60 14.82 -17.76 5.06
CA ALA A 60 13.41 -17.80 4.67
C ALA A 60 12.55 -16.82 5.49
N GLU A 61 12.74 -16.78 6.82
CA GLU A 61 12.01 -15.85 7.70
C GLU A 61 12.28 -14.38 7.31
N LEU A 62 13.51 -14.06 6.89
CA LEU A 62 13.85 -12.71 6.45
C LEU A 62 13.36 -12.41 5.02
N GLN A 63 13.35 -13.41 4.14
CA GLN A 63 12.76 -13.30 2.81
C GLN A 63 11.28 -12.92 2.89
N ASP A 64 10.53 -13.52 3.82
CA ASP A 64 9.09 -13.27 4.02
C ASP A 64 8.79 -11.86 4.58
N LEU A 65 9.78 -11.22 5.20
CA LEU A 65 9.67 -9.84 5.72
C LEU A 65 9.97 -8.78 4.67
N LEU A 66 10.90 -9.06 3.76
CA LEU A 66 11.39 -8.11 2.78
C LEU A 66 10.53 -8.14 1.52
N VAL A 67 10.38 -6.97 0.89
CA VAL A 67 9.64 -6.88 -0.37
C VAL A 67 10.41 -7.61 -1.46
N ASP A 68 9.73 -8.50 -2.16
CA ASP A 68 10.29 -9.20 -3.30
C ASP A 68 10.04 -8.43 -4.59
N LYS A 69 10.99 -8.52 -5.53
CA LYS A 69 10.91 -7.98 -6.88
C LYS A 69 11.08 -9.13 -7.86
N GLY A 70 10.05 -9.36 -8.66
CA GLY A 70 10.07 -10.48 -9.57
C GLY A 70 9.03 -10.36 -10.66
N LYS A 71 8.47 -11.51 -11.02
CA LYS A 71 7.37 -11.60 -11.97
C LYS A 71 6.21 -12.34 -11.35
N TYR A 72 5.00 -11.84 -11.55
CA TYR A 72 3.76 -12.51 -11.23
C TYR A 72 3.00 -12.73 -12.53
N MET A 73 2.63 -13.99 -12.82
CA MET A 73 2.04 -14.39 -14.11
C MET A 73 2.83 -13.87 -15.34
N GLY A 74 4.17 -13.90 -15.26
CA GLY A 74 5.08 -13.46 -16.34
C GLY A 74 5.29 -11.95 -16.47
N GLN A 75 4.57 -11.13 -15.69
CA GLN A 75 4.67 -9.66 -15.71
C GLN A 75 5.47 -9.12 -14.52
N PRO A 76 6.24 -8.01 -14.68
CA PRO A 76 6.97 -7.40 -13.56
C PRO A 76 6.05 -7.06 -12.39
N SER A 77 6.44 -7.46 -11.18
CA SER A 77 5.65 -7.25 -9.97
C SER A 77 6.55 -7.09 -8.75
N CYS A 78 5.99 -6.54 -7.67
CA CYS A 78 6.54 -6.67 -6.33
C CYS A 78 5.63 -7.54 -5.47
N ARG A 79 6.16 -8.12 -4.41
CA ARG A 79 5.36 -8.85 -3.42
C ARG A 79 5.67 -8.29 -2.03
N LEU A 80 4.64 -7.77 -1.36
CA LEU A 80 4.69 -7.32 0.02
C LEU A 80 4.07 -8.42 0.88
N ARG A 81 4.89 -9.16 1.64
CA ARG A 81 4.47 -10.39 2.32
C ARG A 81 3.89 -11.38 1.31
N GLU A 82 2.64 -11.83 1.49
CA GLU A 82 1.92 -12.68 0.54
C GLU A 82 1.08 -11.89 -0.49
N GLN A 83 1.13 -10.55 -0.45
CA GLN A 83 0.32 -9.69 -1.33
C GLN A 83 1.11 -9.25 -2.56
N PRO A 84 0.79 -9.74 -3.77
CA PRO A 84 1.44 -9.28 -5.00
C PRO A 84 0.91 -7.90 -5.42
N PHE A 85 1.78 -7.12 -6.04
CA PHE A 85 1.51 -5.78 -6.58
C PHE A 85 2.11 -5.66 -7.98
N PHE A 86 1.28 -5.37 -8.97
CA PHE A 86 1.75 -4.95 -10.29
C PHE A 86 2.08 -3.47 -10.32
N ARG A 87 1.35 -2.66 -9.54
CA ARG A 87 1.58 -1.22 -9.41
C ARG A 87 2.54 -0.95 -8.26
N THR A 88 3.82 -1.18 -8.52
CA THR A 88 4.89 -0.99 -7.51
C THR A 88 4.96 0.44 -7.00
N GLU A 89 4.45 1.40 -7.77
CA GLU A 89 4.26 2.77 -7.34
C GLU A 89 3.26 2.87 -6.20
N LEU A 90 2.34 1.95 -5.94
CA LEU A 90 1.44 2.02 -4.78
C LEU A 90 2.17 1.69 -3.47
N LEU A 91 3.42 1.22 -3.54
CA LEU A 91 4.30 1.00 -2.39
C LEU A 91 5.20 2.22 -2.11
N ARG A 92 5.48 2.51 -0.84
CA ARG A 92 6.29 3.65 -0.37
C ARG A 92 7.59 3.25 0.32
N LEU A 93 8.24 2.19 -0.17
CA LEU A 93 9.41 1.52 0.42
C LEU A 93 10.60 2.42 0.81
N ARG A 94 10.75 3.59 0.18
CA ARG A 94 11.85 4.54 0.45
C ARG A 94 11.46 5.69 1.38
N LYS A 95 10.17 5.93 1.58
CA LYS A 95 9.61 7.06 2.32
C LYS A 95 8.81 6.51 3.49
N PRO A 96 9.45 6.06 4.59
CA PRO A 96 8.71 5.47 5.70
C PRO A 96 7.68 6.43 6.27
N GLN A 97 6.61 5.84 6.81
CA GLN A 97 5.63 6.52 7.63
C GLN A 97 5.40 5.68 8.89
N ILE A 98 4.99 6.33 9.98
CA ILE A 98 4.74 5.65 11.24
C ILE A 98 3.46 6.15 11.90
N CYS A 99 2.82 5.27 12.68
CA CYS A 99 1.91 5.69 13.72
C CYS A 99 2.68 5.69 15.04
N VAL A 100 2.82 6.86 15.68
CA VAL A 100 3.60 7.02 16.92
C VAL A 100 3.01 6.18 18.05
N ASP A 101 1.68 6.16 18.18
CA ASP A 101 1.01 5.38 19.22
C ASP A 101 1.21 3.86 19.01
N CYS A 102 1.21 3.38 17.76
CA CYS A 102 1.56 1.98 17.46
C CYS A 102 3.02 1.70 17.83
N ILE A 103 3.96 2.57 17.46
CA ILE A 103 5.37 2.39 17.78
C ILE A 103 5.59 2.34 19.30
N HIS A 104 4.99 3.24 20.07
CA HIS A 104 5.13 3.24 21.53
C HIS A 104 4.47 2.02 22.18
N ARG A 105 3.40 1.46 21.58
CA ARG A 105 2.72 0.27 22.09
C ARG A 105 3.43 -1.03 21.71
N SER A 106 3.83 -1.20 20.45
CA SER A 106 4.32 -2.48 19.92
C SER A 106 5.82 -2.50 19.63
N GLY A 107 6.48 -1.35 19.47
CA GLY A 107 7.93 -1.26 19.30
C GLY A 107 8.45 -1.58 17.89
N TYR A 108 7.58 -1.73 16.88
CA TYR A 108 8.00 -2.06 15.51
C TYR A 108 7.12 -1.42 14.42
N CYS A 109 7.69 -1.27 13.22
CA CYS A 109 6.95 -0.73 12.07
C CYS A 109 6.14 -1.83 11.38
N LYS A 110 4.88 -1.56 11.03
CA LYS A 110 4.00 -2.56 10.40
C LYS A 110 4.13 -2.58 8.87
N ALA A 111 4.00 -3.76 8.25
CA ALA A 111 4.13 -3.98 6.80
C ALA A 111 3.12 -3.14 5.99
N MET A 112 1.87 -3.04 6.45
CA MET A 112 0.84 -2.23 5.79
C MET A 112 1.21 -0.73 5.66
N TRP A 113 2.15 -0.24 6.47
CA TRP A 113 2.62 1.16 6.37
C TRP A 113 3.45 1.40 5.10
N ASP A 114 3.91 0.33 4.43
CA ASP A 114 4.55 0.40 3.13
C ASP A 114 3.56 0.60 1.98
N CYS A 115 2.25 0.53 2.23
CA CYS A 115 1.21 0.93 1.28
C CYS A 115 1.00 2.45 1.30
N ARG A 116 0.99 3.10 0.13
CA ARG A 116 0.88 4.56 0.04
C ARG A 116 -0.48 5.10 0.45
N LEU A 117 -1.53 4.32 0.23
CA LEU A 117 -2.91 4.66 0.58
C LEU A 117 -3.23 4.46 2.07
N TYR A 118 -2.34 3.83 2.84
CA TYR A 118 -2.45 3.76 4.29
C TYR A 118 -2.03 5.11 4.89
N THR A 119 -2.93 6.09 4.88
CA THR A 119 -2.62 7.50 5.20
C THR A 119 -2.98 7.91 6.63
N VAL A 120 -3.85 7.13 7.25
CA VAL A 120 -4.22 7.22 8.67
C VAL A 120 -4.07 5.85 9.31
N CYS A 121 -3.80 5.80 10.61
CA CYS A 121 -3.78 4.54 11.32
C CYS A 121 -5.21 4.11 11.64
N HIS A 122 -5.66 2.95 11.16
CA HIS A 122 -7.02 2.44 11.45
C HIS A 122 -7.28 2.25 12.97
N LEU A 123 -6.26 1.82 13.73
CA LEU A 123 -6.37 1.60 15.18
C LEU A 123 -6.50 2.89 16.00
N HIS A 124 -5.70 3.90 15.66
CA HIS A 124 -5.61 5.14 16.46
C HIS A 124 -6.32 6.32 15.82
N ARG A 125 -6.80 6.17 14.58
CA ARG A 125 -7.52 7.18 13.79
C ARG A 125 -6.75 8.51 13.74
N LYS A 126 -5.44 8.40 13.57
CA LYS A 126 -4.52 9.54 13.48
C LYS A 126 -3.75 9.49 12.17
N PRO A 127 -3.40 10.66 11.60
CA PRO A 127 -2.61 10.73 10.39
C PRO A 127 -1.23 10.10 10.58
N MET A 128 -0.76 9.42 9.54
CA MET A 128 0.56 8.82 9.55
C MET A 128 1.64 9.91 9.54
N VAL A 129 2.66 9.74 10.38
CA VAL A 129 3.78 10.68 10.50
C VAL A 129 4.82 10.38 9.43
N GLU A 130 5.11 11.35 8.57
CA GLU A 130 6.18 11.28 7.55
C GLU A 130 7.24 12.39 7.66
N ARG A 131 7.07 13.32 8.61
CA ARG A 131 8.04 14.37 8.94
C ARG A 131 8.22 14.50 10.46
N CYS A 132 9.43 14.78 10.90
CA CYS A 132 9.70 15.06 12.30
C CYS A 132 9.15 16.43 12.70
N LYS A 133 8.45 16.52 13.84
CA LYS A 133 7.96 17.82 14.36
C LYS A 133 9.09 18.75 14.80
N SER A 134 10.19 18.21 15.31
CA SER A 134 11.31 18.99 15.85
C SER A 134 12.16 19.61 14.73
N CYS A 135 12.60 18.80 13.75
CA CYS A 135 13.48 19.28 12.68
C CYS A 135 12.81 19.45 11.31
N ARG A 136 11.53 19.10 11.16
CA ARG A 136 10.73 19.16 9.91
C ARG A 136 11.24 18.30 8.75
N ALA A 137 12.35 17.57 8.94
CA ALA A 137 12.90 16.68 7.94
C ALA A 137 11.97 15.47 7.67
N PRO A 138 11.89 14.99 6.41
CA PRO A 138 11.21 13.74 6.09
C PRO A 138 11.79 12.56 6.86
N LEU A 139 10.93 11.61 7.24
CA LEU A 139 11.34 10.35 7.83
C LEU A 139 12.19 9.54 6.83
N ARG A 140 13.25 8.92 7.34
CA ARG A 140 14.15 8.03 6.59
C ARG A 140 14.34 6.73 7.37
N TRP A 141 14.69 5.66 6.66
CA TRP A 141 14.99 4.37 7.29
C TRP A 141 16.30 4.39 8.08
N TYR A 142 17.30 5.11 7.59
CA TYR A 142 18.61 5.27 8.24
C TYR A 142 18.55 6.28 9.39
N ARG A 143 17.62 6.08 10.32
CA ARG A 143 17.45 6.86 11.57
C ARG A 143 17.91 6.02 12.78
N PRO A 144 18.13 6.60 13.97
CA PRO A 144 18.71 5.87 15.10
C PRO A 144 17.86 4.73 15.65
N ALA A 145 16.54 4.87 15.63
CA ALA A 145 15.58 3.88 16.12
C ALA A 145 14.21 4.03 15.45
N VAL A 146 13.31 3.07 15.64
CA VAL A 146 11.97 3.11 15.04
C VAL A 146 11.16 4.34 15.48
N ASP A 147 11.38 4.81 16.71
CA ASP A 147 10.73 5.92 17.41
C ASP A 147 11.58 7.22 17.48
N VAL A 148 12.81 7.20 16.95
CA VAL A 148 13.76 8.33 17.02
C VAL A 148 14.09 8.89 15.64
N CYS A 149 14.00 10.20 15.49
CA CYS A 149 14.38 10.90 14.27
C CYS A 149 15.91 10.98 14.09
N GLN A 150 16.37 11.26 12.86
CA GLN A 150 17.76 11.61 12.56
C GLN A 150 18.31 12.75 13.43
N CYS A 151 17.48 13.70 13.85
CA CYS A 151 17.89 14.80 14.72
C CYS A 151 18.00 14.41 16.21
N GLY A 152 17.76 13.14 16.56
CA GLY A 152 17.78 12.65 17.95
C GLY A 152 16.47 12.85 18.72
N ALA A 153 15.52 13.61 18.18
CA ALA A 153 14.22 13.77 18.83
C ALA A 153 13.35 12.51 18.70
N TYR A 154 12.71 12.12 19.80
CA TYR A 154 11.64 11.13 19.80
C TYR A 154 10.42 11.63 19.04
N PHE A 155 9.79 10.74 18.27
CA PHE A 155 8.52 11.06 17.64
C PHE A 155 7.44 11.16 18.71
N ARG A 156 6.74 12.30 18.72
CA ARG A 156 5.63 12.56 19.63
C ARG A 156 4.32 12.44 18.87
N ALA A 157 3.29 11.94 19.55
CA ALA A 157 1.96 11.81 18.99
C ALA A 157 1.52 13.15 18.34
N LEU A 158 0.81 13.03 17.23
CA LEU A 158 0.02 14.14 16.72
C LEU A 158 -1.15 14.38 17.68
N SER A 159 -1.60 15.63 17.77
CA SER A 159 -2.88 15.93 18.42
C SER A 159 -3.96 15.05 17.79
N GLU A 160 -5.01 14.77 18.56
CA GLU A 160 -6.19 14.09 18.01
C GLU A 160 -6.65 14.81 16.74
N GLY A 161 -7.03 14.01 15.75
CA GLY A 161 -7.71 14.51 14.57
C GLY A 161 -9.14 14.02 14.57
N ASP A 162 -9.99 14.66 13.79
CA ASP A 162 -11.44 14.42 13.79
C ASP A 162 -11.86 13.12 13.04
N TRP A 163 -10.94 12.18 12.82
CA TRP A 163 -11.23 10.93 12.12
C TRP A 163 -12.00 9.97 13.02
N ASN A 164 -13.18 9.58 12.55
CA ASN A 164 -13.98 8.49 13.12
C ASN A 164 -13.84 7.22 12.26
N GLN A 165 -14.56 6.15 12.60
CA GLN A 165 -14.46 4.89 11.86
C GLN A 165 -14.97 5.01 10.41
N ASP A 166 -15.96 5.87 10.17
CA ASP A 166 -16.64 6.02 8.88
C ASP A 166 -15.92 7.01 7.94
N SER A 167 -14.86 7.65 8.46
CA SER A 167 -14.04 8.57 7.70
C SER A 167 -13.38 7.83 6.54
N PRO A 168 -13.48 8.31 5.29
CA PRO A 168 -12.97 7.63 4.11
C PRO A 168 -11.53 7.09 4.22
N GLU A 169 -10.64 7.85 4.83
CA GLU A 169 -9.24 7.46 5.00
C GLU A 169 -9.10 6.29 5.98
N VAL A 170 -9.93 6.27 7.03
CA VAL A 170 -9.96 5.17 8.02
C VAL A 170 -10.56 3.92 7.39
N VAL A 171 -11.61 4.04 6.58
CA VAL A 171 -12.18 2.91 5.81
C VAL A 171 -11.12 2.29 4.92
N VAL A 172 -10.43 3.08 4.09
CA VAL A 172 -9.35 2.59 3.22
C VAL A 172 -8.20 1.97 4.03
N ALA A 173 -7.79 2.60 5.14
CA ALA A 173 -6.73 2.07 5.99
C ALA A 173 -7.12 0.73 6.65
N THR A 174 -8.39 0.55 7.00
CA THR A 174 -8.93 -0.68 7.57
C THR A 174 -8.85 -1.81 6.55
N TRP A 175 -9.30 -1.57 5.31
CA TRP A 175 -9.20 -2.58 4.24
C TRP A 175 -7.77 -3.00 3.96
N ILE A 176 -6.85 -2.04 3.88
CA ILE A 176 -5.43 -2.36 3.70
C ILE A 176 -4.92 -3.22 4.86
N ALA A 177 -5.31 -2.90 6.10
CA ALA A 177 -4.90 -3.66 7.27
C ALA A 177 -5.42 -5.10 7.25
N GLU A 178 -6.68 -5.31 6.88
CA GLU A 178 -7.32 -6.63 6.77
C GLU A 178 -6.65 -7.51 5.71
N HIS A 179 -6.21 -6.93 4.58
CA HIS A 179 -5.44 -7.67 3.59
C HIS A 179 -4.04 -8.05 4.08
N CYS A 180 -3.47 -7.30 5.03
CA CYS A 180 -2.15 -7.55 5.58
C CYS A 180 -2.15 -8.43 6.84
N ALA A 181 -3.27 -8.51 7.57
CA ALA A 181 -3.43 -9.35 8.75
C ALA A 181 -4.15 -10.65 8.34
N GLU A 182 -3.44 -11.77 8.34
CA GLU A 182 -3.92 -13.07 7.82
C GLU A 182 -5.17 -13.66 8.53
N GLN A 183 -5.78 -12.98 9.51
CA GLN A 183 -6.94 -13.49 10.25
C GLN A 183 -8.00 -12.44 10.57
N GLY A 184 -9.27 -12.83 10.35
CA GLY A 184 -10.46 -12.21 10.93
C GLY A 184 -10.86 -10.88 10.28
N ARG A 185 -11.58 -10.95 9.16
CA ARG A 185 -12.34 -9.81 8.64
C ARG A 185 -13.51 -9.53 9.58
N ASP A 186 -13.27 -8.82 10.69
CA ASP A 186 -14.35 -8.15 11.42
C ASP A 186 -14.63 -6.84 10.69
N TRP A 187 -15.24 -6.99 9.53
CA TRP A 187 -15.67 -5.90 8.69
C TRP A 187 -16.70 -5.05 9.44
N CYS A 188 -16.45 -3.76 9.51
CA CYS A 188 -17.53 -2.82 9.72
C CYS A 188 -18.35 -2.79 8.43
N ASP A 189 -19.56 -3.37 8.45
CA ASP A 189 -20.54 -3.34 7.36
C ASP A 189 -20.91 -1.91 6.97
N ASP A 190 -20.04 -1.25 6.20
CA ASP A 190 -20.41 -0.04 5.49
C ASP A 190 -21.25 -0.44 4.27
N SER A 191 -22.53 -0.72 4.55
CA SER A 191 -23.58 -0.96 3.54
C SER A 191 -23.68 0.13 2.46
N SER A 192 -22.98 1.26 2.60
CA SER A 192 -22.91 2.29 1.57
C SER A 192 -21.88 2.03 0.46
N LEU A 193 -21.05 1.00 0.57
CA LEU A 193 -20.02 0.65 -0.40
C LEU A 193 -20.36 -0.61 -1.19
N PRO A 194 -19.82 -0.79 -2.41
CA PRO A 194 -20.11 -1.97 -3.22
C PRO A 194 -19.58 -3.27 -2.59
N ILE A 195 -20.47 -4.26 -2.41
CA ILE A 195 -20.18 -5.56 -1.75
C ILE A 195 -19.02 -6.34 -2.44
N TRP A 196 -18.83 -6.16 -3.75
CA TRP A 196 -17.76 -6.85 -4.48
C TRP A 196 -16.35 -6.36 -4.10
N MET A 197 -16.21 -5.27 -3.33
CA MET A 197 -14.91 -4.76 -2.90
C MET A 197 -14.15 -5.76 -2.02
N ASP A 198 -14.85 -6.59 -1.26
CA ASP A 198 -14.25 -7.59 -0.36
C ASP A 198 -13.51 -8.71 -1.10
N ALA A 199 -13.84 -8.90 -2.38
CA ALA A 199 -13.23 -9.91 -3.24
C ALA A 199 -11.96 -9.41 -3.93
N LEU A 200 -11.66 -8.11 -3.84
CA LEU A 200 -10.48 -7.54 -4.47
C LEU A 200 -9.20 -8.02 -3.78
N SER A 201 -8.12 -8.11 -4.55
CA SER A 201 -6.77 -8.19 -3.98
C SER A 201 -6.34 -6.82 -3.44
N LEU A 202 -5.26 -6.79 -2.65
CA LEU A 202 -4.71 -5.52 -2.18
C LEU A 202 -4.23 -4.61 -3.33
N ASP A 203 -3.65 -5.18 -4.40
CA ASP A 203 -3.30 -4.43 -5.62
C ASP A 203 -4.55 -3.87 -6.29
N GLY A 204 -5.61 -4.69 -6.42
CA GLY A 204 -6.88 -4.30 -7.02
C GLY A 204 -7.57 -3.18 -6.24
N LEU A 205 -7.70 -3.34 -4.92
CA LEU A 205 -8.21 -2.32 -4.03
C LEU A 205 -7.44 -1.00 -4.17
N CYS A 206 -6.11 -1.05 -4.05
CA CYS A 206 -5.29 0.15 -4.14
C CYS A 206 -5.39 0.81 -5.52
N THR A 207 -5.46 0.01 -6.59
CA THR A 207 -5.62 0.51 -7.97
C THR A 207 -6.99 1.16 -8.18
N LEU A 208 -8.05 0.57 -7.62
CA LEU A 208 -9.40 1.14 -7.65
C LEU A 208 -9.45 2.49 -6.92
N ILE A 209 -8.91 2.57 -5.70
CA ILE A 209 -8.85 3.83 -4.93
C ILE A 209 -8.04 4.88 -5.70
N GLN A 210 -6.94 4.49 -6.35
CA GLN A 210 -6.17 5.40 -7.20
C GLN A 210 -6.99 5.90 -8.40
N ALA A 211 -7.66 4.98 -9.11
CA ALA A 211 -8.46 5.31 -10.29
C ALA A 211 -9.62 6.26 -9.96
N MET A 212 -10.30 6.00 -8.84
CA MET A 212 -11.43 6.76 -8.37
C MET A 212 -11.01 8.05 -7.66
N GLY A 213 -9.82 8.13 -7.08
CA GLY A 213 -9.44 9.24 -6.20
C GLY A 213 -8.45 10.24 -6.78
N VAL A 214 -7.59 9.85 -7.73
CA VAL A 214 -6.51 10.74 -8.22
C VAL A 214 -7.05 11.96 -8.98
N PRO A 215 -7.99 11.84 -9.93
CA PRO A 215 -8.53 13.02 -10.61
C PRO A 215 -9.23 13.97 -9.64
N VAL A 216 -8.77 15.21 -9.60
CA VAL A 216 -9.34 16.32 -8.82
C VAL A 216 -10.41 17.02 -9.64
N THR A 217 -10.14 17.29 -10.92
CA THR A 217 -11.06 17.99 -11.82
C THR A 217 -11.59 17.06 -12.92
N SER A 218 -12.70 17.49 -13.54
CA SER A 218 -13.29 16.81 -14.70
C SER A 218 -12.28 16.68 -15.84
N ASN A 219 -12.20 15.49 -16.45
CA ASN A 219 -11.33 15.09 -17.55
C ASN A 219 -9.84 15.41 -17.30
N GLN A 220 -9.40 15.36 -16.05
CA GLN A 220 -8.00 15.61 -15.70
C GLN A 220 -7.09 14.53 -16.30
N ARG A 221 -6.08 14.95 -17.07
CA ARG A 221 -5.00 14.06 -17.49
C ARG A 221 -4.10 13.74 -16.29
N VAL A 222 -3.95 12.46 -15.98
CA VAL A 222 -3.10 11.99 -14.89
C VAL A 222 -1.77 11.46 -15.44
N VAL A 223 -0.67 11.85 -14.81
CA VAL A 223 0.68 11.35 -15.10
C VAL A 223 1.14 10.47 -13.94
N ASN A 224 1.21 9.16 -14.13
CA ASN A 224 1.49 8.22 -13.04
C ASN A 224 2.85 8.47 -12.35
N SER A 225 3.89 8.81 -13.13
CA SER A 225 5.25 9.01 -12.62
C SER A 225 5.37 10.14 -11.59
N SER A 226 4.48 11.15 -11.62
CA SER A 226 4.48 12.23 -10.64
C SER A 226 3.85 11.85 -9.29
N LEU A 227 3.02 10.80 -9.25
CA LEU A 227 2.29 10.41 -8.05
C LEU A 227 3.20 9.86 -6.95
N ALA A 228 4.36 9.31 -7.31
CA ALA A 228 5.33 8.77 -6.35
C ALA A 228 5.98 9.85 -5.46
N SER A 229 5.97 11.11 -5.91
CA SER A 229 6.50 12.24 -5.13
C SER A 229 5.51 12.82 -4.13
N GLU A 230 4.21 12.59 -4.32
CA GLU A 230 3.15 13.27 -3.58
C GLU A 230 3.18 12.99 -2.05
N PRO A 231 2.84 13.99 -1.22
CA PRO A 231 2.85 13.87 0.24
C PRO A 231 1.63 13.11 0.76
N VAL A 232 1.63 12.73 2.05
CA VAL A 232 0.52 11.97 2.65
C VAL A 232 -0.83 12.69 2.52
N GLN A 233 -0.86 14.03 2.60
CA GLN A 233 -2.10 14.83 2.51
C GLN A 233 -2.77 14.71 1.14
N PHE A 234 -1.97 14.58 0.06
CA PHE A 234 -2.52 14.32 -1.27
C PHE A 234 -3.25 12.97 -1.28
N TRP A 235 -2.64 11.93 -0.71
CA TRP A 235 -3.21 10.60 -0.68
C TRP A 235 -4.41 10.48 0.28
N GLN A 236 -4.47 11.29 1.34
CA GLN A 236 -5.67 11.43 2.17
C GLN A 236 -6.83 11.95 1.33
N ALA A 237 -6.62 13.02 0.57
CA ALA A 237 -7.63 13.58 -0.32
C ALA A 237 -8.03 12.60 -1.44
N VAL A 238 -7.10 11.76 -1.93
CA VAL A 238 -7.40 10.65 -2.86
C VAL A 238 -8.35 9.63 -2.21
N CYS A 239 -8.08 9.20 -0.97
CA CYS A 239 -8.95 8.26 -0.26
C CYS A 239 -10.37 8.84 -0.08
N VAL A 240 -10.46 10.11 0.33
CA VAL A 240 -11.75 10.83 0.46
C VAL A 240 -12.53 10.82 -0.84
N ARG A 241 -11.94 11.29 -1.95
CA ARG A 241 -12.63 11.33 -3.24
C ARG A 241 -13.02 9.94 -3.73
N ALA A 242 -12.14 8.96 -3.55
CA ALA A 242 -12.38 7.60 -4.01
C ALA A 242 -13.59 6.98 -3.31
N VAL A 243 -13.63 7.03 -1.97
CA VAL A 243 -14.74 6.46 -1.18
C VAL A 243 -16.05 7.17 -1.51
N GLU A 244 -16.07 8.50 -1.60
CA GLU A 244 -17.30 9.23 -1.95
C GLU A 244 -17.82 8.89 -3.35
N ARG A 245 -16.91 8.71 -4.32
CA ARG A 245 -17.28 8.27 -5.68
C ARG A 245 -17.74 6.81 -5.70
N LEU A 246 -17.19 5.94 -4.86
CA LEU A 246 -17.63 4.55 -4.71
C LEU A 246 -19.00 4.47 -4.03
N ARG A 247 -19.27 5.29 -3.01
CA ARG A 247 -20.60 5.44 -2.41
C ARG A 247 -21.63 5.95 -3.42
N THR A 248 -21.23 6.90 -4.26
CA THR A 248 -22.05 7.37 -5.37
C THR A 248 -22.31 6.24 -6.36
N LEU A 249 -21.29 5.48 -6.74
CA LEU A 249 -21.42 4.33 -7.64
C LEU A 249 -22.40 3.29 -7.08
N ALA A 250 -22.30 2.95 -5.79
CA ALA A 250 -23.17 1.97 -5.13
C ALA A 250 -24.66 2.36 -5.16
N ARG A 251 -24.96 3.66 -5.16
CA ARG A 251 -26.33 4.20 -5.10
C ARG A 251 -26.86 4.67 -6.47
N SER A 252 -25.99 4.81 -7.47
CA SER A 252 -26.33 5.48 -8.73
C SER A 252 -26.97 4.55 -9.73
N SER A 253 -28.08 4.99 -10.34
CA SER A 253 -28.64 4.39 -11.55
C SER A 253 -27.94 4.84 -12.84
N ASN A 254 -27.06 5.84 -12.76
CA ASN A 254 -26.27 6.34 -13.89
C ASN A 254 -24.76 6.44 -13.54
N PRO A 255 -24.02 5.32 -13.58
CA PRO A 255 -22.58 5.30 -13.31
C PRO A 255 -21.74 6.18 -14.26
N THR A 256 -22.24 6.48 -15.47
CA THR A 256 -21.50 7.27 -16.47
C THR A 256 -21.23 8.71 -16.03
N ALA A 257 -21.99 9.23 -15.06
CA ALA A 257 -21.74 10.54 -14.47
C ALA A 257 -20.36 10.63 -13.77
N LEU A 258 -19.77 9.50 -13.40
CA LEU A 258 -18.44 9.44 -12.78
C LEU A 258 -17.30 9.51 -13.79
N ALA A 259 -17.56 9.26 -15.08
CA ALA A 259 -16.52 9.17 -16.12
C ALA A 259 -15.57 10.36 -16.16
N PRO A 260 -16.04 11.62 -16.07
CA PRO A 260 -15.12 12.76 -16.11
C PRO A 260 -14.21 12.83 -14.89
N THR A 261 -14.55 12.18 -13.79
CA THR A 261 -13.78 12.22 -12.53
C THR A 261 -13.08 10.92 -12.19
N THR A 262 -13.09 9.94 -13.10
CA THR A 262 -12.45 8.65 -12.90
C THR A 262 -11.29 8.50 -13.89
N TRP A 263 -10.16 7.97 -13.42
CA TRP A 263 -8.99 7.78 -14.26
C TRP A 263 -9.14 6.50 -15.08
N GLU A 264 -9.68 6.62 -16.30
CA GLU A 264 -9.92 5.48 -17.20
C GLU A 264 -8.65 4.63 -17.43
N GLY A 265 -7.52 5.28 -17.73
CA GLY A 265 -6.26 4.59 -18.01
C GLY A 265 -5.73 3.72 -16.84
N ALA A 266 -6.07 4.06 -15.58
CA ALA A 266 -5.76 3.17 -14.45
C ALA A 266 -6.64 1.91 -14.47
N LEU A 267 -7.92 2.04 -14.80
CA LEU A 267 -8.83 0.88 -14.92
C LEU A 267 -8.47 0.00 -16.13
N GLU A 268 -8.07 0.58 -17.26
CA GLU A 268 -7.58 -0.18 -18.41
C GLU A 268 -6.31 -0.94 -18.09
N GLY A 269 -5.32 -0.26 -17.50
CA GLY A 269 -4.09 -0.88 -17.06
C GLY A 269 -4.34 -1.98 -16.03
N TRP A 270 -5.32 -1.80 -15.16
CA TRP A 270 -5.77 -2.81 -14.22
C TRP A 270 -6.36 -4.02 -14.94
N ALA A 271 -7.36 -3.84 -15.81
CA ALA A 271 -8.00 -4.93 -16.56
C ALA A 271 -7.02 -5.81 -17.36
N LEU A 272 -5.94 -5.20 -17.88
CA LEU A 272 -4.89 -5.89 -18.64
C LEU A 272 -3.91 -6.70 -17.78
N ALA A 273 -3.75 -6.33 -16.51
CA ALA A 273 -2.78 -6.92 -15.61
C ALA A 273 -3.36 -6.94 -14.19
N THR A 274 -3.96 -8.05 -13.78
CA THR A 274 -4.60 -8.21 -12.47
C THR A 274 -4.00 -9.36 -11.68
N VAL A 275 -4.04 -9.21 -10.35
CA VAL A 275 -3.59 -10.26 -9.43
C VAL A 275 -4.60 -11.40 -9.35
N SER A 276 -5.89 -11.08 -9.38
CA SER A 276 -6.96 -12.08 -9.29
C SER A 276 -7.96 -11.99 -10.44
N ARG A 277 -8.82 -13.01 -10.54
CA ARG A 277 -9.98 -13.00 -11.45
C ARG A 277 -11.03 -11.98 -11.00
N ALA A 278 -11.24 -11.84 -9.69
CA ALA A 278 -12.19 -10.86 -9.13
C ALA A 278 -11.80 -9.43 -9.52
N ASP A 279 -10.51 -9.09 -9.38
CA ASP A 279 -9.96 -7.81 -9.82
C ASP A 279 -10.29 -7.52 -11.29
N GLN A 280 -10.09 -8.52 -12.16
CA GLN A 280 -10.31 -8.38 -13.60
C GLN A 280 -11.78 -8.15 -13.91
N GLN A 281 -12.67 -8.93 -13.29
CA GLN A 281 -14.10 -8.80 -13.48
C GLN A 281 -14.60 -7.43 -13.04
N VAL A 282 -14.13 -6.93 -11.90
CA VAL A 282 -14.47 -5.59 -11.41
C VAL A 282 -13.91 -4.51 -12.34
N ALA A 283 -12.65 -4.58 -12.76
CA ALA A 283 -12.07 -3.61 -13.68
C ALA A 283 -12.87 -3.49 -14.99
N LEU A 284 -13.23 -4.64 -15.58
CA LEU A 284 -14.02 -4.71 -16.80
C LEU A 284 -15.45 -4.20 -16.59
N LYS A 285 -16.08 -4.53 -15.45
CA LYS A 285 -17.40 -4.02 -15.08
C LYS A 285 -17.40 -2.50 -15.01
N LEU A 286 -16.44 -1.90 -14.30
CA LEU A 286 -16.33 -0.45 -14.15
C LEU A 286 -16.06 0.26 -15.49
N LEU A 287 -15.23 -0.32 -16.36
CA LEU A 287 -14.99 0.22 -17.71
C LEU A 287 -16.28 0.26 -18.55
N ARG A 288 -17.13 -0.76 -18.44
CA ARG A 288 -18.44 -0.77 -19.13
C ARG A 288 -19.42 0.22 -18.52
N GLU A 289 -19.58 0.20 -17.20
CA GLU A 289 -20.60 1.00 -16.51
C GLU A 289 -20.28 2.49 -16.54
N ILE A 290 -19.02 2.86 -16.31
CA ILE A 290 -18.61 4.27 -16.24
C ILE A 290 -18.34 4.83 -17.64
N PHE A 291 -17.62 4.10 -18.51
CA PHE A 291 -17.14 4.64 -19.80
C PHE A 291 -17.88 4.10 -21.03
N ARG A 292 -18.83 3.16 -20.86
CA ARG A 292 -19.49 2.45 -21.97
C ARG A 292 -18.49 1.78 -22.93
N THR A 293 -17.35 1.34 -22.38
CA THR A 293 -16.29 0.73 -23.18
C THR A 293 -16.70 -0.67 -23.65
N GLU A 294 -16.68 -0.88 -24.96
CA GLU A 294 -16.79 -2.20 -25.57
C GLU A 294 -15.45 -2.96 -25.46
N ILE A 295 -15.39 -3.96 -24.59
CA ILE A 295 -14.16 -4.69 -24.26
C ILE A 295 -13.53 -5.36 -25.48
N VAL A 296 -14.33 -5.94 -26.37
CA VAL A 296 -13.84 -6.63 -27.57
C VAL A 296 -13.17 -5.66 -28.53
N ALA A 297 -13.76 -4.49 -28.76
CA ALA A 297 -13.21 -3.46 -29.62
C ALA A 297 -11.92 -2.84 -29.03
N ARG A 298 -11.87 -2.66 -27.71
CA ARG A 298 -10.77 -1.97 -27.02
C ARG A 298 -9.56 -2.87 -26.70
N PHE A 299 -9.79 -4.16 -26.42
CA PHE A 299 -8.74 -5.10 -25.97
C PHE A 299 -8.51 -6.31 -26.89
N GLY A 300 -9.27 -6.44 -27.98
CA GLY A 300 -9.26 -7.63 -28.85
C GLY A 300 -7.89 -7.99 -29.46
N SER A 301 -6.98 -7.03 -29.59
CA SER A 301 -5.60 -7.26 -30.06
C SER A 301 -4.61 -7.57 -28.93
N GLN A 302 -4.91 -7.21 -27.68
CA GLN A 302 -3.95 -7.25 -26.58
C GLN A 302 -4.04 -8.52 -25.73
N ARG A 303 -5.22 -9.16 -25.63
CA ARG A 303 -5.38 -10.52 -25.07
C ARG A 303 -6.66 -11.20 -25.58
N THR A 304 -6.54 -12.22 -26.44
CA THR A 304 -7.66 -13.05 -26.92
C THR A 304 -8.49 -13.68 -25.79
N ALA A 305 -7.85 -13.96 -24.64
CA ALA A 305 -8.50 -14.50 -23.44
C ALA A 305 -9.48 -13.52 -22.75
N LEU A 306 -9.27 -12.20 -22.86
CA LEU A 306 -10.18 -11.20 -22.30
C LEU A 306 -11.54 -11.18 -23.03
N CYS A 307 -11.55 -11.53 -24.32
CA CYS A 307 -12.76 -11.62 -25.12
C CYS A 307 -13.59 -12.89 -24.84
N GLN A 308 -13.00 -13.91 -24.19
CA GLN A 308 -13.62 -15.22 -23.96
C GLN A 308 -14.22 -15.38 -22.56
N MET A 309 -14.15 -14.36 -21.71
CA MET A 309 -14.73 -14.42 -20.37
C MET A 309 -16.20 -14.00 -20.40
N CYS A 310 -17.12 -14.97 -20.37
CA CYS A 310 -18.50 -14.75 -19.98
C CYS A 310 -18.49 -14.17 -18.56
N LEU A 311 -18.84 -12.88 -18.46
CA LEU A 311 -19.20 -12.26 -17.19
C LEU A 311 -20.58 -12.77 -16.81
N PHE A 312 -20.73 -13.12 -15.53
CA PHE A 312 -21.88 -13.78 -14.92
C PHE A 312 -23.22 -13.49 -15.62
N GLU A 313 -23.99 -14.55 -15.89
CA GLU A 313 -25.44 -14.46 -16.03
C GLU A 313 -26.01 -13.97 -14.70
N ASP A 314 -26.70 -12.83 -14.78
CA ASP A 314 -27.59 -12.14 -13.83
C ASP A 314 -27.35 -12.24 -12.31
#